data_AF-A0A914DCD3-F1
#
_entry.id   AF-A0A914DCD3-F1
#
_cell.length_a   1.000
_cell.length_b   1.000
_cell.length_c   1.000
_cell.angle_alpha   90.00
_cell.angle_beta   90.00
_cell.angle_gamma   90.00
#
_symmetry.space_group_name_H-M   'P 1'
#
loop_
_entity.id
_entity.type
_entity.pdbx_description
1 polymer ?
#
loop_
_entity_poly.entity_id
_entity_poly.type
_entity_poly.pdbx_seq_one_letter_code
_entity_poly.pdbx_strand_id
1 'polypeptide(L)'
;MRNPNATFCVTAKSNGAVEAIAESICKYSPRKKLDMLLIQSHAFSAVSSVEEKVHQEWEKYKILPHVRNILKCAKLHDKDEKKIFLSKSHYAEIESYLKEKERNPYLAVSDLKHSDHMPQVFITGDKNQLGPFLPHSAEMAMGIGQDSCIKKMHACRSAAEIVLNMAYQCHLGIVEFYQPGFEEEFVCAVTSEERNLLNRNGICMPDPERPIMFVDTQEKSTSSNSLYRTNVHQQKLAYDLVKSLRSKITENFSIAVVCYYTSTANEIRRIMIEENGGLLPGIKTQSAEELFKNREITVSTVDKFIGKEADICVVVTTRSVDYDDEGTDEFTHVLHNERWNVAASRVSQGLFIVGDKRILLSKEGSAPTKSIKAMIRKGSNFIVRPNDIKRL
;
A
#
# COMPACT_ATOMS: atom_id res chain seq x y z
N MET A 1 11.85 -1.01 -28.08
CA MET A 1 11.54 0.42 -27.88
C MET A 1 11.71 1.14 -29.21
N ARG A 2 10.71 1.92 -29.68
CA ARG A 2 10.72 2.55 -31.02
C ARG A 2 11.62 3.79 -31.15
N ASN A 3 12.19 4.32 -30.06
CA ASN A 3 13.19 5.39 -30.14
C ASN A 3 14.22 5.25 -28.99
N PRO A 4 15.46 4.81 -29.27
CA PRO A 4 16.50 4.69 -28.25
C PRO A 4 16.99 6.05 -27.72
N ASN A 5 16.65 7.15 -28.41
CA ASN A 5 17.03 8.52 -28.06
C ASN A 5 15.92 9.29 -27.34
N ALA A 6 14.82 8.64 -26.94
CA ALA A 6 13.77 9.30 -26.19
C ALA A 6 14.25 9.64 -24.77
N THR A 7 14.04 10.89 -24.36
CA THR A 7 14.27 11.35 -22.99
C THR A 7 13.02 11.08 -22.16
N PHE A 8 13.19 10.45 -21.00
CA PHE A 8 12.11 10.18 -20.06
C PHE A 8 12.25 11.07 -18.82
N CYS A 9 11.10 11.53 -18.33
CA CYS A 9 10.94 12.17 -17.03
C CYS A 9 10.04 11.29 -16.17
N VAL A 10 10.56 10.74 -15.08
CA VAL A 10 9.78 9.89 -14.16
C VAL A 10 9.49 10.68 -12.90
N THR A 11 8.23 10.67 -12.44
CA THR A 11 7.79 11.35 -11.22
C THR A 11 6.93 10.45 -10.34
N ALA A 12 7.05 10.58 -9.03
CA ALA A 12 6.14 9.94 -8.07
C ALA A 12 6.02 10.82 -6.80
N LYS A 13 5.04 10.51 -5.93
CA LYS A 13 4.87 11.24 -4.66
C LYS A 13 6.04 11.00 -3.69
N SER A 14 6.52 9.77 -3.58
CA SER A 14 7.54 9.39 -2.60
C SER A 14 8.87 9.06 -3.25
N ASN A 15 9.97 9.38 -2.56
CA ASN A 15 11.32 9.01 -2.98
C ASN A 15 11.43 7.50 -3.24
N GLY A 16 10.95 6.66 -2.32
CA GLY A 16 10.99 5.21 -2.47
C GLY A 16 10.26 4.67 -3.72
N ALA A 17 9.22 5.35 -4.20
CA ALA A 17 8.55 4.96 -5.44
C ALA A 17 9.38 5.33 -6.68
N VAL A 18 10.07 6.47 -6.66
CA VAL A 18 11.01 6.87 -7.72
C VAL A 18 12.21 5.94 -7.75
N GLU A 19 12.78 5.64 -6.58
CA GLU A 19 13.92 4.75 -6.40
C GLU A 19 13.61 3.34 -6.91
N ALA A 20 12.47 2.74 -6.55
CA ALA A 20 12.08 1.41 -7.04
C ALA A 20 11.94 1.35 -8.58
N ILE A 21 11.47 2.43 -9.20
CA ILE A 21 11.41 2.54 -10.67
C ILE A 21 12.83 2.66 -11.24
N ALA A 22 13.69 3.50 -10.65
CA ALA A 22 15.08 3.66 -11.05
C ALA A 22 15.84 2.34 -10.99
N GLU A 23 15.73 1.60 -9.88
CA GLU A 23 16.33 0.27 -9.69
C GLU A 23 15.86 -0.71 -10.76
N SER A 24 14.56 -0.74 -11.06
CA SER A 24 14.00 -1.59 -12.11
C SER A 24 14.58 -1.25 -13.48
N ILE A 25 14.71 0.04 -13.81
CA ILE A 25 15.30 0.48 -15.07
C ILE A 25 16.78 0.08 -15.13
N CYS A 26 17.55 0.30 -14.06
CA CYS A 26 18.95 -0.11 -13.97
C CYS A 26 19.12 -1.61 -14.18
N LYS A 27 18.27 -2.43 -13.52
CA LYS A 27 18.30 -3.90 -13.61
C LYS A 27 18.10 -4.41 -15.04
N TYR A 28 17.13 -3.84 -15.77
CA TYR A 28 16.77 -4.32 -17.12
C TYR A 28 17.39 -3.50 -18.26
N SER A 29 18.09 -2.41 -17.97
CA SER A 29 18.76 -1.56 -18.95
C SER A 29 20.08 -0.99 -18.41
N PRO A 30 21.06 -1.86 -18.06
CA PRO A 30 22.29 -1.47 -17.37
C PRO A 30 23.21 -0.52 -18.16
N ARG A 31 22.97 -0.36 -19.47
CA ARG A 31 23.74 0.54 -20.34
C ARG A 31 23.19 1.98 -20.39
N LYS A 32 22.05 2.26 -19.75
CA LYS A 32 21.46 3.61 -19.75
C LYS A 32 21.97 4.40 -18.55
N LYS A 33 22.55 5.57 -18.80
CA LYS A 33 22.80 6.57 -17.75
C LYS A 33 21.45 7.16 -17.31
N LEU A 34 21.22 7.16 -16.00
CA LEU A 34 20.08 7.77 -15.35
C LEU A 34 20.59 8.90 -14.46
N ASP A 35 20.04 10.09 -14.65
CA ASP A 35 20.25 11.22 -13.76
C ASP A 35 19.05 11.28 -12.79
N MET A 36 19.31 11.28 -11.49
CA MET A 36 18.25 11.27 -10.47
C MET A 36 18.31 12.55 -9.64
N LEU A 37 17.20 13.27 -9.60
CA LEU A 37 16.99 14.46 -8.79
C LEU A 37 16.11 14.08 -7.58
N LEU A 38 16.74 13.92 -6.43
CA LEU A 38 16.08 13.66 -5.15
C LEU A 38 16.01 14.93 -4.30
N ILE A 39 14.90 15.11 -3.59
CA ILE A 39 14.80 16.14 -2.55
C ILE A 39 15.54 15.64 -1.31
N GLN A 40 16.50 16.44 -0.84
CA GLN A 40 17.58 16.09 0.10
C GLN A 40 17.16 15.62 1.50
N SER A 41 15.88 15.59 1.85
CA SER A 41 15.45 15.33 3.25
C SER A 41 15.44 13.85 3.65
N HIS A 42 15.42 12.88 2.72
CA HIS A 42 15.36 11.44 3.03
C HIS A 42 15.95 10.57 1.90
N ALA A 43 17.22 10.75 1.53
CA ALA A 43 17.90 9.84 0.61
C ALA A 43 18.29 8.53 1.34
N PHE A 44 17.91 7.38 0.80
CA PHE A 44 18.36 6.05 1.25
C PHE A 44 19.55 5.60 0.39
N SER A 45 20.60 5.06 1.02
CA SER A 45 21.92 4.83 0.43
C SER A 45 22.04 3.61 -0.52
N ALA A 46 20.96 3.10 -1.08
CA ALA A 46 20.94 1.76 -1.71
C ALA A 46 21.34 1.72 -3.21
N VAL A 47 21.32 2.84 -3.93
CA VAL A 47 21.55 2.83 -5.39
C VAL A 47 22.99 3.19 -5.74
N SER A 48 23.89 2.19 -5.70
CA SER A 48 25.35 2.36 -5.88
C SER A 48 25.81 2.65 -7.32
N SER A 49 24.92 2.62 -8.32
CA SER A 49 25.26 2.78 -9.74
C SER A 49 24.74 4.06 -10.39
N VAL A 50 24.08 4.93 -9.62
CA VAL A 50 23.57 6.23 -10.09
C VAL A 50 24.52 7.33 -9.65
N GLU A 51 24.91 8.22 -10.57
CA GLU A 51 25.64 9.44 -10.20
C GLU A 51 24.71 10.32 -9.36
N GLU A 52 24.85 10.25 -8.04
CA GLU A 52 24.11 11.09 -7.11
C GLU A 52 24.68 12.51 -7.16
N LYS A 53 23.97 13.42 -7.84
CA LYS A 53 24.28 14.84 -7.83
C LYS A 53 23.38 15.55 -6.84
N VAL A 54 23.84 15.63 -5.60
CA VAL A 54 23.23 16.40 -4.53
C VAL A 54 23.52 17.88 -4.75
N HIS A 55 22.53 18.67 -5.16
CA HIS A 55 22.71 20.10 -5.47
C HIS A 55 21.99 21.00 -4.46
N GLN A 56 22.78 21.76 -3.67
CA GLN A 56 22.30 22.68 -2.63
C GLN A 56 21.98 24.11 -3.11
N GLU A 57 22.26 24.47 -4.37
CA GLU A 57 21.93 25.80 -4.93
C GLU A 57 20.96 25.68 -6.11
N TRP A 58 19.71 26.10 -5.90
CA TRP A 58 18.59 25.86 -6.83
C TRP A 58 18.49 26.90 -7.96
N GLU A 59 19.19 28.04 -7.87
CA GLU A 59 19.04 29.14 -8.84
C GLU A 59 20.11 29.21 -9.94
N LYS A 60 21.18 28.40 -9.87
CA LYS A 60 22.37 28.60 -10.73
C LYS A 60 22.51 27.69 -11.95
N TYR A 61 21.72 26.63 -12.10
CA TYR A 61 21.88 25.70 -13.22
C TYR A 61 20.69 25.73 -14.17
N LYS A 62 20.87 26.42 -15.30
CA LYS A 62 20.25 26.00 -16.57
C LYS A 62 20.69 24.55 -16.81
N ILE A 63 19.71 23.65 -16.89
CA ILE A 63 19.92 22.21 -17.07
C ILE A 63 20.90 21.99 -18.22
N LEU A 64 21.98 21.23 -17.97
CA LEU A 64 23.02 20.97 -18.95
C LEU A 64 22.41 20.31 -20.21
N PRO A 65 22.73 20.78 -21.43
CA PRO A 65 22.12 20.33 -22.69
C PRO A 65 22.45 18.87 -23.11
N HIS A 66 23.00 18.05 -22.21
CA HIS A 66 23.44 16.67 -22.49
C HIS A 66 22.79 15.61 -21.59
N VAL A 67 21.79 16.01 -20.78
CA VAL A 67 21.10 15.14 -19.81
C VAL A 67 20.01 14.35 -20.52
N ARG A 68 20.16 13.01 -20.62
CA ARG A 68 19.33 12.15 -21.49
C ARG A 68 18.20 11.40 -20.78
N ASN A 69 18.19 11.28 -19.44
CA ASN A 69 17.09 10.64 -18.70
C ASN A 69 17.02 11.21 -17.27
N ILE A 70 15.90 11.84 -16.88
CA ILE A 70 15.75 12.46 -15.56
C ILE A 70 14.69 11.72 -14.74
N LEU A 71 15.04 11.16 -13.58
CA LEU A 71 14.10 10.75 -12.54
C LEU A 71 13.96 11.87 -11.52
N LYS A 72 12.74 12.22 -11.13
CA LYS A 72 12.49 13.43 -10.33
C LYS A 72 11.43 13.19 -9.27
N CYS A 73 11.72 13.58 -8.03
CA CYS A 73 10.71 13.74 -6.99
C CYS A 73 10.30 15.23 -6.90
N ALA A 74 9.00 15.52 -6.98
CA ALA A 74 8.29 16.81 -6.84
C ALA A 74 8.98 18.16 -7.26
N LYS A 75 8.27 18.94 -8.10
CA LYS A 75 8.52 20.33 -8.56
C LYS A 75 9.80 20.60 -9.39
N LEU A 76 9.60 21.02 -10.65
CA LEU A 76 10.39 22.03 -11.39
C LEU A 76 9.48 22.53 -12.52
N HIS A 77 9.55 23.83 -12.78
CA HIS A 77 9.28 24.41 -14.08
C HIS A 77 10.45 24.08 -15.01
N ASP A 78 10.19 23.52 -16.19
CA ASP A 78 11.22 23.30 -17.20
C ASP A 78 10.67 23.71 -18.57
N LYS A 79 11.51 24.37 -19.36
CA LYS A 79 11.11 25.06 -20.60
C LYS A 79 11.58 24.39 -21.89
N ASP A 80 12.35 23.30 -21.86
CA ASP A 80 12.87 22.74 -23.12
C ASP A 80 12.90 21.20 -23.22
N GLU A 81 12.61 20.78 -24.46
CA GLU A 81 12.77 19.48 -25.14
C GLU A 81 11.89 18.25 -24.83
N LYS A 82 11.73 17.43 -25.89
CA LYS A 82 10.88 16.23 -26.05
C LYS A 82 11.03 15.23 -24.90
N LYS A 83 10.11 15.26 -23.94
CA LYS A 83 10.11 14.40 -22.75
C LYS A 83 8.86 13.51 -22.71
N ILE A 84 9.04 12.23 -22.41
CA ILE A 84 7.95 11.32 -22.04
C ILE A 84 7.81 11.35 -20.52
N PHE A 85 6.65 11.72 -20.00
CA PHE A 85 6.41 11.79 -18.56
C PHE A 85 5.76 10.51 -18.05
N LEU A 86 6.39 9.83 -17.09
CA LEU A 86 5.83 8.69 -16.38
C LEU A 86 5.53 9.12 -14.95
N SER A 87 4.26 9.23 -14.57
CA SER A 87 3.87 9.55 -13.20
C SER A 87 3.26 8.34 -12.50
N LYS A 88 3.81 7.95 -11.34
CA LYS A 88 3.16 7.01 -10.42
C LYS A 88 2.41 7.83 -9.38
N SER A 89 1.18 8.20 -9.72
CA SER A 89 0.31 8.98 -8.85
C SER A 89 -0.47 8.05 -7.94
N HIS A 90 0.01 7.83 -6.72
CA HIS A 90 -0.86 7.27 -5.68
C HIS A 90 -1.47 8.35 -4.80
N TYR A 91 -0.93 9.57 -4.73
CA TYR A 91 -1.49 10.65 -3.90
C TYR A 91 -1.04 12.02 -4.39
N ALA A 92 -1.94 12.99 -4.40
CA ALA A 92 -1.61 14.42 -4.40
C ALA A 92 -1.68 14.92 -2.95
N GLU A 93 -0.66 15.62 -2.48
CA GLU A 93 -0.68 16.30 -1.17
C GLU A 93 -0.83 17.79 -1.44
N ILE A 94 -1.87 18.38 -0.83
CA ILE A 94 -2.36 19.73 -1.13
C ILE A 94 -2.06 20.73 0.01
N GLU A 95 -1.41 20.30 1.10
CA GLU A 95 -1.18 21.19 2.25
C GLU A 95 -0.12 22.27 2.02
N SER A 96 0.94 22.02 1.23
CA SER A 96 1.97 23.05 0.99
C SER A 96 1.62 24.01 -0.14
N TYR A 97 0.67 23.67 -1.00
CA TYR A 97 0.24 24.49 -2.14
C TYR A 97 -0.80 25.55 -1.71
N LEU A 98 -1.59 25.27 -0.66
CA LEU A 98 -2.65 26.18 -0.19
C LEU A 98 -2.14 27.43 0.55
N LYS A 99 -0.84 27.53 0.86
CA LYS A 99 -0.28 28.78 1.40
C LYS A 99 0.14 29.79 0.31
N GLU A 100 0.15 29.38 -0.96
CA GLU A 100 0.47 30.27 -2.09
C GLU A 100 -0.61 30.15 -3.19
N LYS A 101 -1.62 31.03 -3.13
CA LYS A 101 -2.53 31.48 -4.20
C LYS A 101 -3.11 30.43 -5.18
N GLU A 102 -4.44 30.27 -5.11
CA GLU A 102 -5.41 30.07 -6.23
C GLU A 102 -4.96 29.30 -7.49
N ARG A 103 -4.24 28.17 -7.35
CA ARG A 103 -4.01 27.27 -8.47
C ARG A 103 -4.32 25.83 -8.11
N ASN A 104 -5.02 25.22 -9.04
CA ASN A 104 -5.63 23.91 -8.98
C ASN A 104 -4.54 22.81 -8.86
N PRO A 105 -4.61 21.88 -7.88
CA PRO A 105 -3.56 20.89 -7.62
C PRO A 105 -3.51 19.73 -8.62
N TYR A 106 -4.28 19.80 -9.72
CA TYR A 106 -4.02 18.90 -10.84
C TYR A 106 -2.57 19.08 -11.25
N LEU A 107 -1.84 17.96 -11.29
CA LEU A 107 -0.63 17.74 -12.07
C LEU A 107 -0.21 19.00 -12.83
N ALA A 108 0.97 19.54 -12.52
CA ALA A 108 1.63 20.62 -13.26
C ALA A 108 1.95 20.26 -14.74
N VAL A 109 1.07 19.51 -15.40
CA VAL A 109 0.93 19.34 -16.84
C VAL A 109 0.56 20.67 -17.50
N SER A 110 -0.09 21.60 -16.78
CA SER A 110 -0.30 22.97 -17.26
C SER A 110 1.00 23.70 -17.57
N ASP A 111 2.10 23.33 -16.90
CA ASP A 111 3.43 23.93 -17.11
C ASP A 111 4.21 23.26 -18.26
N LEU A 112 3.69 22.18 -18.85
CA LEU A 112 4.28 21.49 -20.01
C LEU A 112 3.98 22.19 -21.36
N LYS A 113 3.34 23.36 -21.33
CA LYS A 113 2.91 24.12 -22.53
C LYS A 113 4.04 24.84 -23.28
N HIS A 114 5.30 24.67 -22.89
CA HIS A 114 6.42 25.48 -23.42
C HIS A 114 7.27 24.80 -24.50
N SER A 115 6.98 23.57 -24.92
CA SER A 115 7.70 22.93 -26.04
C SER A 115 6.90 22.90 -27.34
N ASP A 116 7.57 23.13 -28.47
CA ASP A 116 7.02 23.03 -29.85
C ASP A 116 6.45 21.64 -30.21
N HIS A 117 6.62 20.67 -29.32
CA HIS A 117 6.04 19.33 -29.42
C HIS A 117 5.34 18.97 -28.11
N MET A 118 4.08 18.51 -28.20
CA MET A 118 3.34 18.07 -27.02
C MET A 118 3.97 16.78 -26.46
N PRO A 119 4.41 16.75 -25.20
CA PRO A 119 4.97 15.55 -24.60
C PRO A 119 3.90 14.45 -24.48
N GLN A 120 4.32 13.19 -24.66
CA GLN A 120 3.46 12.05 -24.30
C GLN A 120 3.50 11.86 -22.78
N VAL A 121 2.32 11.78 -22.16
CA VAL A 121 2.19 11.62 -20.71
C VAL A 121 1.54 10.27 -20.41
N PHE A 122 2.19 9.49 -19.57
CA PHE A 122 1.72 8.23 -19.03
C PHE A 122 1.47 8.40 -17.54
N ILE A 123 0.23 8.13 -17.12
CA ILE A 123 -0.18 8.19 -15.72
C ILE A 123 -0.49 6.77 -15.27
N THR A 124 0.09 6.35 -14.15
CA THR A 124 -0.08 5.02 -13.59
C THR A 124 -0.63 5.08 -12.17
N GLY A 125 -1.54 4.17 -11.86
CA GLY A 125 -2.17 4.00 -10.56
C GLY A 125 -3.42 3.14 -10.69
N ASP A 126 -4.15 2.97 -9.60
CA ASP A 126 -5.32 2.09 -9.52
C ASP A 126 -6.49 2.85 -8.90
N LYS A 127 -7.60 2.94 -9.65
CA LYS A 127 -8.83 3.63 -9.22
C LYS A 127 -9.53 2.92 -8.06
N ASN A 128 -9.28 1.62 -7.88
CA ASN A 128 -9.89 0.78 -6.84
C ASN A 128 -9.01 0.68 -5.58
N GLN A 129 -7.84 1.34 -5.57
CA GLN A 129 -6.99 1.52 -4.38
C GLN A 129 -7.15 2.94 -3.82
N LEU A 130 -6.49 3.19 -2.68
CA LEU A 130 -6.68 4.41 -1.92
C LEU A 130 -6.40 5.67 -2.76
N GLY A 131 -7.39 6.57 -2.75
CA GLY A 131 -7.28 7.92 -3.32
C GLY A 131 -6.56 8.90 -2.38
N PRO A 132 -6.41 10.17 -2.79
CA PRO A 132 -5.74 11.19 -1.98
C PRO A 132 -6.38 11.34 -0.60
N PHE A 133 -5.57 11.59 0.44
CA PHE A 133 -6.09 11.91 1.76
C PHE A 133 -6.76 13.27 1.72
N LEU A 134 -8.03 13.32 2.10
CA LEU A 134 -8.80 14.56 2.20
C LEU A 134 -8.96 14.95 3.68
N PRO A 135 -8.60 16.18 4.06
CA PRO A 135 -8.88 16.68 5.40
C PRO A 135 -10.40 16.80 5.63
N HIS A 136 -10.83 16.74 6.89
CA HIS A 136 -12.22 16.53 7.32
C HIS A 136 -13.23 17.62 6.92
N SER A 137 -12.83 18.80 6.48
CA SER A 137 -13.81 19.83 6.12
C SER A 137 -14.36 19.60 4.71
N ALA A 138 -15.66 19.36 4.62
CA ALA A 138 -16.39 19.19 3.35
C ALA A 138 -16.15 20.36 2.39
N GLU A 139 -16.01 21.58 2.91
CA GLU A 139 -15.69 22.79 2.15
C GLU A 139 -14.29 22.72 1.49
N MET A 140 -13.30 22.20 2.22
CA MET A 140 -11.94 22.03 1.72
C MET A 140 -11.88 20.86 0.72
N ALA A 141 -12.61 19.77 0.98
CA ALA A 141 -12.73 18.64 0.06
C ALA A 141 -13.43 19.02 -1.27
N MET A 142 -14.45 19.87 -1.23
CA MET A 142 -15.13 20.40 -2.42
C MET A 142 -14.22 21.32 -3.25
N GLY A 143 -13.40 22.16 -2.60
CA GLY A 143 -12.46 23.07 -3.28
C GLY A 143 -11.26 22.38 -3.93
N ILE A 144 -10.83 21.23 -3.38
CA ILE A 144 -9.65 20.48 -3.82
C ILE A 144 -10.00 19.43 -4.91
N GLY A 145 -11.26 19.01 -4.95
CA GLY A 145 -11.74 17.89 -5.75
C GLY A 145 -11.46 16.57 -5.06
N GLN A 146 -12.52 15.80 -4.80
CA GLN A 146 -12.44 14.58 -3.97
C GLN A 146 -11.72 13.40 -4.66
N ASP A 147 -11.75 13.37 -5.99
CA ASP A 147 -11.19 12.26 -6.77
C ASP A 147 -9.77 12.50 -7.27
N SER A 148 -9.00 11.41 -7.31
CA SER A 148 -7.69 11.38 -7.98
C SER A 148 -7.84 11.73 -9.47
N CYS A 149 -6.75 12.22 -10.08
CA CYS A 149 -6.73 12.48 -11.52
C CYS A 149 -7.06 11.22 -12.34
N ILE A 150 -6.65 10.03 -11.88
CA ILE A 150 -6.96 8.75 -12.52
C ILE A 150 -8.46 8.47 -12.48
N LYS A 151 -9.11 8.60 -11.32
CA LYS A 151 -10.57 8.41 -11.19
C LYS A 151 -11.33 9.37 -12.13
N LYS A 152 -10.91 10.64 -12.20
CA LYS A 152 -11.50 11.64 -13.10
C LYS A 152 -11.27 11.33 -14.59
N MET A 153 -10.05 10.97 -14.98
CA MET A 153 -9.74 10.63 -16.37
C MET A 153 -10.50 9.39 -16.84
N HIS A 154 -10.60 8.39 -15.96
CA HIS A 154 -11.41 7.19 -16.20
C HIS A 154 -12.90 7.55 -16.39
N ALA A 155 -13.47 8.33 -15.47
CA ALA A 155 -14.87 8.75 -15.54
C ALA A 155 -15.18 9.56 -16.82
N CYS A 156 -14.28 10.45 -17.22
CA CYS A 156 -14.44 11.28 -18.41
C CYS A 156 -14.01 10.60 -19.72
N ARG A 157 -13.48 9.36 -19.66
CA ARG A 157 -12.88 8.65 -20.82
C ARG A 157 -11.91 9.51 -21.62
N SER A 158 -11.13 10.34 -20.92
CA SER A 158 -10.31 11.38 -21.53
C SER A 158 -8.92 10.92 -21.97
N ALA A 159 -8.59 9.64 -21.72
CA ALA A 159 -7.32 9.03 -22.07
C ALA A 159 -7.52 7.58 -22.52
N ALA A 160 -6.59 7.08 -23.34
CA ALA A 160 -6.50 5.65 -23.62
C ALA A 160 -6.08 4.90 -22.36
N GLU A 161 -6.85 3.88 -21.99
CA GLU A 161 -6.62 3.07 -20.81
C GLU A 161 -6.01 1.72 -21.18
N ILE A 162 -5.02 1.29 -20.41
CA ILE A 162 -4.44 -0.05 -20.48
C ILE A 162 -4.53 -0.66 -19.09
N VAL A 163 -5.35 -1.70 -18.96
CA VAL A 163 -5.51 -2.44 -17.71
C VAL A 163 -4.48 -3.55 -17.65
N LEU A 164 -3.75 -3.61 -16.52
CA LEU A 164 -2.84 -4.73 -16.22
C LEU A 164 -3.58 -5.71 -15.31
N ASN A 165 -3.96 -6.86 -15.86
CA ASN A 165 -4.82 -7.84 -15.18
C ASN A 165 -4.13 -9.14 -14.77
N MET A 166 -2.82 -9.27 -15.00
CA MET A 166 -2.06 -10.45 -14.60
C MET A 166 -1.47 -10.27 -13.19
N ALA A 167 -1.84 -11.13 -12.25
CA ALA A 167 -1.34 -11.13 -10.88
C ALA A 167 -0.17 -12.11 -10.73
N TYR A 168 1.05 -11.57 -10.62
CA TYR A 168 2.30 -12.36 -10.49
C TYR A 168 2.72 -12.64 -9.04
N GLN A 169 2.01 -12.04 -8.08
CA GLN A 169 2.44 -12.05 -6.68
C GLN A 169 1.66 -13.06 -5.85
N CYS A 170 0.35 -13.09 -5.94
CA CYS A 170 -0.51 -13.75 -4.96
C CYS A 170 -0.86 -15.19 -5.34
N HIS A 171 -0.99 -16.07 -4.35
CA HIS A 171 -1.65 -17.37 -4.50
C HIS A 171 -3.06 -17.19 -5.11
N LEU A 172 -3.49 -18.11 -5.99
CA LEU A 172 -4.80 -18.04 -6.68
C LEU A 172 -5.96 -17.80 -5.70
N GLY A 173 -6.07 -18.60 -4.64
CA GLY A 173 -7.12 -18.43 -3.61
C GLY A 173 -7.18 -17.02 -2.99
N ILE A 174 -6.05 -16.32 -2.89
CA ILE A 174 -5.99 -14.93 -2.41
C ILE A 174 -6.51 -13.96 -3.49
N VAL A 175 -6.14 -14.17 -4.76
CA VAL A 175 -6.69 -13.39 -5.89
C VAL A 175 -8.21 -13.52 -5.92
N GLU A 176 -8.72 -14.75 -5.84
CA GLU A 176 -10.15 -15.04 -5.78
C GLU A 176 -10.86 -14.34 -4.60
N PHE A 177 -10.14 -14.11 -3.51
CA PHE A 177 -10.67 -13.46 -2.32
C PHE A 177 -10.82 -11.96 -2.49
N TYR A 178 -9.79 -11.24 -2.97
CA TYR A 178 -9.87 -9.79 -3.08
C TYR A 178 -10.53 -9.30 -4.38
N GLN A 179 -10.53 -10.12 -5.45
CA GLN A 179 -11.06 -9.72 -6.76
C GLN A 179 -12.49 -9.15 -6.74
N PRO A 180 -13.44 -9.62 -5.93
CA PRO A 180 -14.78 -9.01 -5.86
C PRO A 180 -14.80 -7.53 -5.44
N GLY A 181 -13.69 -7.01 -4.89
CA GLY A 181 -13.49 -5.59 -4.59
C GLY A 181 -13.04 -4.74 -5.78
N PHE A 182 -12.78 -5.34 -6.94
CA PHE A 182 -12.32 -4.69 -8.17
C PHE A 182 -13.36 -4.85 -9.29
N GLU A 183 -13.32 -3.94 -10.27
CA GLU A 183 -14.18 -4.00 -11.46
C GLU A 183 -13.59 -4.94 -12.52
N GLU A 184 -12.26 -5.04 -12.53
CA GLU A 184 -11.47 -5.83 -13.46
C GLU A 184 -11.28 -7.28 -12.94
N GLU A 185 -11.24 -8.24 -13.86
CA GLU A 185 -10.90 -9.62 -13.53
C GLU A 185 -9.39 -9.82 -13.58
N PHE A 186 -8.83 -10.46 -12.54
CA PHE A 186 -7.41 -10.78 -12.49
C PHE A 186 -7.16 -12.23 -12.87
N VAL A 187 -6.11 -12.45 -13.65
CA VAL A 187 -5.60 -13.79 -13.99
C VAL A 187 -4.35 -14.04 -13.17
N CYS A 188 -4.36 -15.10 -12.37
CA CYS A 188 -3.18 -15.49 -11.60
C CYS A 188 -2.12 -16.05 -12.55
N ALA A 189 -0.93 -15.46 -12.52
CA ALA A 189 0.21 -15.83 -13.37
C ALA A 189 1.16 -16.81 -12.68
N VAL A 190 0.89 -17.16 -11.42
CA VAL A 190 1.68 -18.08 -10.61
C VAL A 190 0.84 -19.27 -10.21
N THR A 191 1.50 -20.40 -10.03
CA THR A 191 0.87 -21.64 -9.58
C THR A 191 0.67 -21.65 -8.07
N SER A 192 -0.28 -22.44 -7.59
CA SER A 192 -0.45 -22.70 -6.16
C SER A 192 0.81 -23.32 -5.52
N GLU A 193 1.56 -24.12 -6.27
CA GLU A 193 2.80 -24.74 -5.81
C GLU A 193 3.91 -23.71 -5.53
N GLU A 194 4.06 -22.71 -6.41
CA GLU A 194 4.98 -21.57 -6.21
C GLU A 194 4.58 -20.67 -5.02
N ARG A 195 3.35 -20.80 -4.52
CA ARG A 195 2.79 -20.04 -3.40
C ARG A 195 2.36 -20.92 -2.24
N ASN A 196 3.12 -21.99 -1.99
CA ASN A 196 2.79 -23.03 -1.03
C ASN A 196 3.62 -22.97 0.29
N LEU A 197 4.09 -21.79 0.71
CA LEU A 197 4.93 -21.63 1.92
C LEU A 197 4.29 -22.25 3.17
N LEU A 198 2.99 -22.02 3.38
CA LEU A 198 2.27 -22.47 4.58
C LEU A 198 2.22 -24.00 4.67
N ASN A 199 1.75 -24.69 3.62
CA ASN A 199 1.63 -26.14 3.65
C ASN A 199 3.00 -26.84 3.71
N ARG A 200 4.03 -26.29 3.04
CA ARG A 200 5.40 -26.83 3.09
C ARG A 200 5.99 -26.81 4.50
N ASN A 201 5.57 -25.87 5.34
CA ASN A 201 6.00 -25.75 6.74
C ASN A 201 4.97 -26.36 7.72
N GLY A 202 4.03 -27.18 7.23
CA GLY A 202 3.07 -27.90 8.07
C GLY A 202 2.03 -27.01 8.75
N ILE A 203 1.84 -25.78 8.28
CA ILE A 203 0.80 -24.88 8.79
C ILE A 203 -0.56 -25.39 8.33
N CYS A 204 -1.38 -25.84 9.28
CA CYS A 204 -2.70 -26.39 8.98
C CYS A 204 -3.70 -25.27 8.69
N MET A 205 -3.87 -24.95 7.40
CA MET A 205 -4.88 -23.99 6.97
C MET A 205 -6.29 -24.62 6.99
N PRO A 206 -7.33 -23.84 7.32
CA PRO A 206 -8.71 -24.35 7.35
C PRO A 206 -9.21 -24.82 5.98
N ASP A 207 -8.69 -24.18 4.93
CA ASP A 207 -8.80 -24.61 3.53
C ASP A 207 -7.37 -24.76 2.97
N PRO A 208 -6.87 -26.00 2.75
CA PRO A 208 -5.52 -26.22 2.24
C PRO A 208 -5.27 -25.65 0.84
N GLU A 209 -6.33 -25.46 0.04
CA GLU A 209 -6.24 -24.89 -1.32
C GLU A 209 -6.26 -23.36 -1.32
N ARG A 210 -6.69 -22.74 -0.22
CA ARG A 210 -6.81 -21.28 -0.11
C ARG A 210 -6.13 -20.83 1.18
N PRO A 211 -4.93 -20.23 1.09
CA PRO A 211 -4.15 -19.83 2.27
C PRO A 211 -4.71 -18.55 2.90
N ILE A 212 -5.96 -18.63 3.32
CA ILE A 212 -6.74 -17.57 3.94
C ILE A 212 -7.31 -18.11 5.24
N MET A 213 -7.17 -17.34 6.31
CA MET A 213 -7.79 -17.63 7.59
C MET A 213 -8.46 -16.38 8.14
N PHE A 214 -9.72 -16.52 8.52
CA PHE A 214 -10.47 -15.50 9.24
C PHE A 214 -10.67 -15.96 10.68
N VAL A 215 -10.01 -15.30 11.63
CA VAL A 215 -10.20 -15.49 13.06
C VAL A 215 -11.37 -14.62 13.51
N ASP A 216 -12.54 -15.24 13.69
CA ASP A 216 -13.76 -14.55 14.09
C ASP A 216 -13.78 -14.33 15.60
N THR A 217 -13.66 -13.07 16.02
CA THR A 217 -13.80 -12.68 17.42
C THR A 217 -14.76 -11.52 17.60
N GLN A 218 -15.62 -11.67 18.61
CA GLN A 218 -16.68 -10.73 18.96
C GLN A 218 -16.35 -9.92 20.20
N GLU A 219 -15.11 -10.03 20.71
CA GLU A 219 -14.65 -9.28 21.88
C GLU A 219 -14.73 -7.78 21.64
N LYS A 220 -15.24 -7.06 22.65
CA LYS A 220 -15.59 -5.66 22.52
C LYS A 220 -14.37 -4.77 22.29
N SER A 221 -14.49 -3.86 21.34
CA SER A 221 -13.55 -2.76 21.16
C SER A 221 -13.80 -1.67 22.19
N THR A 222 -12.74 -1.02 22.66
CA THR A 222 -12.86 0.17 23.50
C THR A 222 -12.47 1.41 22.70
N SER A 223 -13.15 2.53 23.00
CA SER A 223 -12.99 3.81 22.32
C SER A 223 -12.79 4.89 23.36
N SER A 224 -11.78 5.75 23.17
CA SER A 224 -11.66 6.98 23.97
C SER A 224 -12.20 8.21 23.21
N ASN A 225 -12.22 8.17 21.87
CA ASN A 225 -12.90 9.09 20.96
C ASN A 225 -13.08 8.42 19.57
N SER A 226 -13.66 9.11 18.58
CA SER A 226 -13.93 8.54 17.25
C SER A 226 -12.70 8.02 16.50
N LEU A 227 -11.56 8.70 16.67
CA LEU A 227 -10.31 8.41 15.97
C LEU A 227 -9.44 7.36 16.69
N TYR A 228 -9.66 7.15 17.98
CA TYR A 228 -8.88 6.22 18.81
C TYR A 228 -9.74 5.05 19.27
N ARG A 229 -9.61 3.94 18.54
CA ARG A 229 -10.24 2.66 18.85
C ARG A 229 -9.19 1.57 19.06
N THR A 230 -9.43 0.70 20.02
CA THR A 230 -8.52 -0.38 20.37
C THR A 230 -9.30 -1.65 20.69
N ASN A 231 -8.69 -2.80 20.47
CA ASN A 231 -9.27 -4.10 20.81
C ASN A 231 -8.13 -5.01 21.24
N VAL A 232 -7.93 -5.08 22.55
CA VAL A 232 -6.81 -5.80 23.18
C VAL A 232 -6.81 -7.28 22.80
N HIS A 233 -7.99 -7.87 22.68
CA HIS A 233 -8.10 -9.27 22.31
C HIS A 233 -7.67 -9.51 20.85
N GLN A 234 -8.17 -8.71 19.90
CA GLN A 234 -7.72 -8.80 18.50
C GLN A 234 -6.20 -8.54 18.37
N GLN A 235 -5.65 -7.60 19.14
CA GLN A 235 -4.22 -7.30 19.17
C GLN A 235 -3.39 -8.47 19.68
N LYS A 236 -3.83 -9.13 20.76
CA LYS A 236 -3.18 -10.32 21.30
C LYS A 236 -3.25 -11.49 20.33
N LEU A 237 -4.40 -11.72 19.70
CA LEU A 237 -4.56 -12.77 18.67
C LEU A 237 -3.64 -12.52 17.47
N ALA A 238 -3.52 -11.28 17.01
CA ALA A 238 -2.59 -10.93 15.93
C ALA A 238 -1.14 -11.22 16.33
N TYR A 239 -0.74 -10.86 17.55
CA TYR A 239 0.57 -11.19 18.08
C TYR A 239 0.80 -12.72 18.16
N ASP A 240 -0.16 -13.47 18.70
CA ASP A 240 -0.07 -14.92 18.86
C ASP A 240 0.02 -15.63 17.50
N LEU A 241 -0.71 -15.15 16.48
CA LEU A 241 -0.59 -15.62 15.09
C LEU A 241 0.82 -15.38 14.54
N VAL A 242 1.33 -14.16 14.65
CA VAL A 242 2.68 -13.81 14.18
C VAL A 242 3.72 -14.68 14.88
N LYS A 243 3.59 -14.86 16.20
CA LYS A 243 4.47 -15.71 17.00
C LYS A 243 4.42 -17.17 16.56
N SER A 244 3.21 -17.73 16.35
CA SER A 244 3.04 -19.11 15.89
C SER A 244 3.67 -19.32 14.51
N LEU A 245 3.35 -18.45 13.54
CA LEU A 245 3.90 -18.51 12.18
C LEU A 245 5.43 -18.45 12.17
N ARG A 246 6.02 -17.52 12.95
CA ARG A 246 7.48 -17.41 13.08
C ARG A 246 8.14 -18.60 13.75
N SER A 247 7.44 -19.27 14.67
CA SER A 247 7.98 -20.45 15.34
C SER A 247 7.97 -21.70 14.46
N LYS A 248 7.12 -21.73 13.43
CA LYS A 248 6.90 -22.92 12.58
C LYS A 248 7.52 -22.82 11.19
N ILE A 249 7.54 -21.63 10.60
CA ILE A 249 8.12 -21.44 9.27
C ILE A 249 9.61 -21.20 9.40
N THR A 250 10.42 -22.14 8.88
CA THR A 250 11.88 -22.09 8.96
C THR A 250 12.53 -21.32 7.82
N GLU A 251 11.82 -21.18 6.69
CA GLU A 251 12.27 -20.39 5.53
C GLU A 251 12.36 -18.91 5.88
N ASN A 252 13.15 -18.13 5.13
CA ASN A 252 13.09 -16.66 5.25
C ASN A 252 11.81 -16.17 4.57
N PHE A 253 11.03 -15.37 5.30
CA PHE A 253 9.77 -14.81 4.80
C PHE A 253 9.41 -13.54 5.55
N SER A 254 8.63 -12.70 4.90
CA SER A 254 8.16 -11.43 5.43
C SER A 254 6.73 -11.52 5.97
N ILE A 255 6.47 -10.85 7.10
CA ILE A 255 5.15 -10.69 7.70
C ILE A 255 4.81 -9.21 7.74
N ALA A 256 3.64 -8.84 7.25
CA ALA A 256 3.03 -7.54 7.50
C ALA A 256 1.82 -7.68 8.41
N VAL A 257 1.81 -6.97 9.54
CA VAL A 257 0.61 -6.75 10.35
C VAL A 257 0.02 -5.40 9.94
N VAL A 258 -1.13 -5.45 9.29
CA VAL A 258 -1.80 -4.29 8.71
C VAL A 258 -3.03 -3.95 9.54
N CYS A 259 -3.01 -2.77 10.15
CA CYS A 259 -4.09 -2.30 11.02
C CYS A 259 -4.89 -1.18 10.36
N TYR A 260 -6.19 -1.12 10.61
CA TYR A 260 -7.00 0.02 10.19
C TYR A 260 -6.81 1.27 11.07
N TYR A 261 -6.32 1.07 12.30
CA TYR A 261 -6.14 2.13 13.29
C TYR A 261 -4.68 2.21 13.76
N THR A 262 -4.15 3.44 13.85
CA THR A 262 -2.78 3.71 14.32
C THR A 262 -2.56 3.24 15.75
N SER A 263 -3.55 3.43 16.63
CA SER A 263 -3.58 2.93 18.01
C SER A 263 -3.33 1.42 18.08
N THR A 264 -3.99 0.65 17.22
CA THR A 264 -3.86 -0.81 17.16
C THR A 264 -2.48 -1.22 16.67
N ALA A 265 -1.93 -0.55 15.64
CA ALA A 265 -0.57 -0.80 15.22
C ALA A 265 0.46 -0.50 16.33
N ASN A 266 0.29 0.61 17.06
CA ASN A 266 1.20 0.97 18.16
C ASN A 266 1.14 -0.05 19.29
N GLU A 267 -0.07 -0.50 19.65
CA GLU A 267 -0.28 -1.45 20.73
C GLU A 267 0.29 -2.84 20.40
N ILE A 268 0.11 -3.33 19.17
CA ILE A 268 0.73 -4.59 18.74
C ILE A 268 2.27 -4.49 18.81
N ARG A 269 2.85 -3.36 18.38
CA ARG A 269 4.30 -3.15 18.53
C ARG A 269 4.72 -3.16 20.00
N ARG A 270 3.93 -2.56 20.90
CA ARG A 270 4.19 -2.60 22.34
C ARG A 270 4.17 -4.03 22.88
N ILE A 271 3.12 -4.80 22.61
CA ILE A 271 3.00 -6.21 23.02
C ILE A 271 4.20 -7.02 22.50
N MET A 272 4.57 -6.84 21.23
CA MET A 272 5.73 -7.50 20.64
C MET A 272 7.04 -7.15 21.35
N ILE A 273 7.21 -5.92 21.83
CA ILE A 273 8.41 -5.49 22.56
C ILE A 273 8.43 -6.09 23.97
N GLU A 274 7.32 -5.98 24.70
CA GLU A 274 7.19 -6.46 26.08
C GLU A 274 7.42 -7.97 26.18
N GLU A 275 6.80 -8.74 25.30
CA GLU A 275 6.89 -10.22 25.31
C GLU A 275 8.25 -10.76 24.85
N ASN A 276 9.05 -9.95 24.15
CA ASN A 276 10.41 -10.29 23.75
C ASN A 276 11.48 -9.79 24.75
N GLY A 277 11.08 -9.42 25.97
CA GLY A 277 12.02 -9.12 27.06
C GLY A 277 12.46 -7.65 27.16
N GLY A 278 11.70 -6.69 26.63
CA GLY A 278 11.84 -5.28 27.02
C GLY A 278 13.02 -4.49 26.43
N LEU A 279 13.66 -4.94 25.35
CA LEU A 279 14.39 -4.04 24.43
C LEU A 279 13.33 -3.26 23.62
N LEU A 280 12.91 -2.03 23.94
CA LEU A 280 13.59 -0.91 24.60
C LEU A 280 12.61 0.05 25.32
N PRO A 281 12.99 0.63 26.49
CA PRO A 281 12.61 1.98 26.88
C PRO A 281 13.85 2.88 26.97
N GLY A 282 13.93 3.93 26.14
CA GLY A 282 14.82 5.09 26.37
C GLY A 282 16.18 5.15 25.66
N ILE A 283 16.42 4.42 24.56
CA ILE A 283 17.61 4.65 23.70
C ILE A 283 17.29 5.66 22.61
N LYS A 284 18.08 6.75 22.57
CA LYS A 284 18.19 7.64 21.40
C LYS A 284 18.57 6.78 20.18
N THR A 285 17.69 6.73 19.19
CA THR A 285 18.07 6.55 17.77
C THR A 285 19.04 5.41 17.47
N GLN A 286 18.67 4.17 17.78
CA GLN A 286 18.85 3.04 16.86
C GLN A 286 17.50 2.35 16.80
N SER A 287 16.82 2.53 15.67
CA SER A 287 15.37 2.39 15.58
C SER A 287 14.93 0.94 15.81
N ALA A 288 13.71 0.76 16.32
CA ALA A 288 13.02 -0.53 16.32
C ALA A 288 13.10 -1.24 14.95
N GLU A 289 13.31 -0.47 13.88
CA GLU A 289 13.55 -0.94 12.52
C GLU A 289 14.81 -1.83 12.38
N GLU A 290 15.82 -1.78 13.25
CA GLU A 290 17.03 -2.64 13.12
C GLU A 290 16.82 -4.06 13.67
N LEU A 291 16.06 -4.24 14.75
CA LEU A 291 15.64 -5.56 15.23
C LEU A 291 14.64 -6.23 14.26
N PHE A 292 13.84 -5.41 13.55
CA PHE A 292 12.86 -5.87 12.56
C PHE A 292 13.38 -5.88 11.10
N LYS A 293 14.50 -5.22 10.78
CA LYS A 293 15.19 -5.36 9.48
C LYS A 293 15.86 -6.73 9.34
N ASN A 294 16.30 -7.30 10.46
CA ASN A 294 16.87 -8.65 10.50
C ASN A 294 15.80 -9.75 10.70
N ARG A 295 14.55 -9.37 10.99
CA ARG A 295 13.40 -10.26 11.17
C ARG A 295 12.18 -9.58 10.56
N GLU A 296 12.00 -9.78 9.26
CA GLU A 296 11.05 -9.17 8.32
C GLU A 296 9.59 -9.08 8.81
N ILE A 297 9.31 -8.40 9.92
CA ILE A 297 7.98 -8.18 10.49
C ILE A 297 7.74 -6.68 10.48
N THR A 298 6.73 -6.25 9.73
CA THR A 298 6.30 -4.86 9.70
C THR A 298 4.94 -4.74 10.35
N VAL A 299 4.77 -3.77 11.25
CA VAL A 299 3.45 -3.44 11.80
C VAL A 299 3.14 -2.02 11.37
N SER A 300 2.04 -1.80 10.65
CA SER A 300 1.71 -0.46 10.13
C SER A 300 0.21 -0.32 9.83
N THR A 301 -0.22 0.90 9.52
CA THR A 301 -1.58 1.13 9.04
C THR A 301 -1.68 0.79 7.56
N VAL A 302 -2.90 0.52 7.07
CA VAL A 302 -3.16 0.28 5.63
C VAL A 302 -2.55 1.39 4.76
N ASP A 303 -2.71 2.67 5.15
CA ASP A 303 -2.19 3.81 4.40
C ASP A 303 -0.65 3.82 4.29
N LYS A 304 0.06 3.28 5.30
CA LYS A 304 1.54 3.15 5.32
C LYS A 304 2.04 1.88 4.62
N PHE A 305 1.14 0.95 4.30
CA PHE A 305 1.45 -0.31 3.62
C PHE A 305 1.31 -0.22 2.10
N ILE A 306 0.85 0.92 1.57
CA ILE A 306 0.68 1.13 0.13
C ILE A 306 2.00 0.97 -0.61
N GLY A 307 1.96 0.16 -1.69
CA GLY A 307 3.13 -0.11 -2.53
C GLY A 307 4.19 -0.99 -1.86
N LYS A 308 3.89 -1.54 -0.68
CA LYS A 308 4.69 -2.58 -0.02
C LYS A 308 4.04 -3.94 -0.24
N GLU A 309 4.83 -4.98 -0.06
CA GLU A 309 4.44 -6.36 -0.26
C GLU A 309 5.00 -7.20 0.90
N ALA A 310 4.32 -8.28 1.23
CA ALA A 310 4.77 -9.26 2.21
C ALA A 310 4.40 -10.68 1.78
N ASP A 311 5.11 -11.67 2.32
CA ASP A 311 4.77 -13.07 2.10
C ASP A 311 3.50 -13.45 2.85
N ILE A 312 3.41 -13.01 4.10
CA ILE A 312 2.24 -13.22 4.95
C ILE A 312 1.70 -11.88 5.41
N CYS A 313 0.38 -11.71 5.37
CA CYS A 313 -0.30 -10.53 5.88
C CYS A 313 -1.28 -10.93 7.00
N VAL A 314 -1.23 -10.21 8.13
CA VAL A 314 -2.17 -10.29 9.24
C VAL A 314 -2.94 -8.97 9.30
N VAL A 315 -4.19 -8.98 8.86
CA VAL A 315 -5.08 -7.81 8.86
C VAL A 315 -5.83 -7.74 10.18
N VAL A 316 -5.75 -6.61 10.89
CA VAL A 316 -6.43 -6.38 12.17
C VAL A 316 -7.46 -5.28 12.01
N THR A 317 -8.74 -5.64 12.14
CA THR A 317 -9.87 -4.74 11.88
C THR A 317 -10.22 -3.84 13.06
N THR A 318 -9.87 -4.26 14.29
CA THR A 318 -10.10 -3.59 15.57
C THR A 318 -11.56 -3.47 16.00
N ARG A 319 -12.49 -3.18 15.08
CA ARG A 319 -13.90 -2.96 15.40
C ARG A 319 -14.61 -4.28 15.73
N SER A 320 -15.59 -4.18 16.63
CA SER A 320 -16.56 -5.22 16.99
C SER A 320 -17.97 -4.62 17.01
N VAL A 321 -19.02 -5.42 16.83
CA VAL A 321 -20.41 -4.94 16.97
C VAL A 321 -20.67 -4.59 18.44
N ASP A 322 -20.66 -3.30 18.75
CA ASP A 322 -21.28 -2.77 19.96
C ASP A 322 -22.68 -2.28 19.58
N TYR A 323 -23.71 -2.78 20.26
CA TYR A 323 -25.13 -2.52 19.97
C TYR A 323 -25.55 -1.04 20.13
N ASP A 324 -24.68 -0.19 20.71
CA ASP A 324 -24.99 1.20 21.08
C ASP A 324 -24.36 2.27 20.15
N ASP A 325 -23.65 1.88 19.09
CA ASP A 325 -23.09 2.81 18.08
C ASP A 325 -24.09 2.93 16.90
N GLU A 326 -25.35 3.27 17.20
CA GLU A 326 -26.36 3.60 16.18
C GLU A 326 -25.89 4.83 15.38
N GLY A 327 -25.41 4.60 14.16
CA GLY A 327 -25.59 5.57 13.08
C GLY A 327 -24.60 6.74 12.99
N THR A 328 -23.30 6.53 13.20
CA THR A 328 -22.31 7.47 12.65
C THR A 328 -21.53 6.84 11.51
N ASP A 329 -21.42 7.56 10.39
CA ASP A 329 -20.71 7.22 9.15
C ASP A 329 -19.22 6.85 9.34
N GLU A 330 -18.70 6.86 10.57
CA GLU A 330 -17.33 6.52 10.94
C GLU A 330 -17.05 5.00 11.02
N PHE A 331 -18.02 4.12 10.73
CA PHE A 331 -17.76 2.71 10.35
C PHE A 331 -16.88 2.59 9.08
N THR A 332 -16.72 3.70 8.34
CA THR A 332 -16.13 3.82 7.02
C THR A 332 -14.73 3.26 6.87
N HIS A 333 -13.88 3.27 7.89
CA HIS A 333 -12.48 2.88 7.69
C HIS A 333 -12.30 1.39 7.36
N VAL A 334 -12.98 0.51 8.09
CA VAL A 334 -12.88 -0.96 7.91
C VAL A 334 -13.67 -1.42 6.68
N LEU A 335 -14.76 -0.72 6.36
CA LEU A 335 -15.62 -1.00 5.21
C LEU A 335 -15.24 -0.22 3.94
N HIS A 336 -14.12 0.52 3.97
CA HIS A 336 -13.61 1.24 2.80
C HIS A 336 -13.05 0.23 1.79
N ASN A 337 -13.67 0.14 0.62
CA ASN A 337 -13.29 -0.82 -0.42
C ASN A 337 -11.81 -0.69 -0.77
N GLU A 338 -11.34 0.54 -0.97
CA GLU A 338 -9.95 0.83 -1.31
C GLU A 338 -8.95 0.36 -0.25
N ARG A 339 -9.28 0.49 1.05
CA ARG A 339 -8.40 0.03 2.14
C ARG A 339 -8.38 -1.49 2.22
N TRP A 340 -9.54 -2.13 2.04
CA TRP A 340 -9.64 -3.57 1.95
C TRP A 340 -8.82 -4.13 0.78
N ASN A 341 -8.97 -3.52 -0.40
CA ASN A 341 -8.24 -3.88 -1.60
C ASN A 341 -6.73 -3.78 -1.38
N VAL A 342 -6.24 -2.70 -0.76
CA VAL A 342 -4.81 -2.57 -0.40
C VAL A 342 -4.39 -3.65 0.61
N ALA A 343 -5.15 -3.88 1.67
CA ALA A 343 -4.79 -4.84 2.71
C ALA A 343 -4.76 -6.29 2.20
N ALA A 344 -5.69 -6.66 1.31
CA ALA A 344 -5.87 -8.03 0.83
C ALA A 344 -5.05 -8.37 -0.43
N SER A 345 -4.67 -7.39 -1.25
CA SER A 345 -3.96 -7.63 -2.53
C SER A 345 -2.43 -7.64 -2.43
N ARG A 346 -1.85 -7.27 -1.29
CA ARG A 346 -0.40 -7.05 -1.13
C ARG A 346 0.34 -8.20 -0.45
N VAL A 347 -0.18 -9.41 -0.64
CA VAL A 347 0.29 -10.62 0.05
C VAL A 347 0.53 -11.76 -0.94
N SER A 348 1.65 -12.47 -0.81
CA SER A 348 2.03 -13.52 -1.77
C SER A 348 1.59 -14.93 -1.33
N GLN A 349 1.85 -15.31 -0.08
CA GLN A 349 1.73 -16.69 0.42
C GLN A 349 0.53 -16.93 1.32
N GLY A 350 0.13 -15.97 2.18
CA GLY A 350 -0.91 -16.25 3.18
C GLY A 350 -1.57 -15.03 3.81
N LEU A 351 -2.91 -15.02 3.85
CA LEU A 351 -3.71 -13.93 4.39
C LEU A 351 -4.45 -14.35 5.66
N PHE A 352 -4.15 -13.71 6.77
CA PHE A 352 -4.81 -13.90 8.06
C PHE A 352 -5.59 -12.65 8.40
N ILE A 353 -6.85 -12.79 8.80
CA ILE A 353 -7.72 -11.66 9.14
C ILE A 353 -8.23 -11.89 10.56
N VAL A 354 -8.05 -10.89 11.42
CA VAL A 354 -8.53 -10.88 12.80
C VAL A 354 -9.60 -9.81 12.93
N GLY A 355 -10.83 -10.22 13.26
CA GLY A 355 -11.93 -9.29 13.33
C GLY A 355 -13.28 -9.90 13.70
N ASP A 356 -14.28 -9.03 13.79
CA ASP A 356 -15.68 -9.43 13.96
C ASP A 356 -16.34 -9.58 12.60
N LYS A 357 -16.70 -10.81 12.21
CA LYS A 357 -17.32 -11.05 10.90
C LYS A 357 -18.62 -10.28 10.71
N ARG A 358 -19.35 -9.97 11.80
CA ARG A 358 -20.63 -9.27 11.73
C ARG A 358 -20.45 -7.85 11.22
N ILE A 359 -19.35 -7.19 11.56
CA ILE A 359 -19.00 -5.88 10.99
C ILE A 359 -18.66 -6.00 9.52
N LEU A 360 -17.81 -6.96 9.14
CA LEU A 360 -17.40 -7.10 7.74
C LEU A 360 -18.53 -7.54 6.81
N LEU A 361 -19.63 -8.07 7.36
CA LEU A 361 -20.85 -8.43 6.65
C LEU A 361 -21.98 -7.41 6.79
N SER A 362 -21.79 -6.33 7.57
CA SER A 362 -22.88 -5.40 7.90
C SER A 362 -23.30 -4.51 6.73
N LYS A 363 -22.39 -4.22 5.80
CA LYS A 363 -22.67 -3.37 4.62
C LYS A 363 -22.68 -4.22 3.36
N GLU A 364 -23.88 -4.46 2.84
CA GLU A 364 -24.04 -5.12 1.54
C GLU A 364 -23.29 -4.36 0.44
N GLY A 365 -22.67 -5.11 -0.48
CA GLY A 365 -21.95 -4.54 -1.61
C GLY A 365 -20.55 -3.98 -1.30
N SER A 366 -20.13 -3.89 -0.04
CA SER A 366 -18.74 -3.55 0.31
C SER A 366 -17.78 -4.66 -0.15
N ALA A 367 -16.53 -4.30 -0.47
CA ALA A 367 -15.48 -5.23 -0.84
C ALA A 367 -15.28 -6.34 0.20
N PRO A 368 -15.15 -6.07 1.52
CA PRO A 368 -15.04 -7.14 2.52
C PRO A 368 -16.24 -8.08 2.52
N THR A 369 -17.47 -7.55 2.45
CA THR A 369 -18.68 -8.38 2.36
C THR A 369 -18.65 -9.28 1.13
N LYS A 370 -18.29 -8.73 -0.04
CA LYS A 370 -18.22 -9.47 -1.30
C LYS A 370 -17.15 -10.57 -1.25
N SER A 371 -15.96 -10.26 -0.75
CA SER A 371 -14.86 -11.21 -0.55
C SER A 371 -15.27 -12.39 0.33
N ILE A 372 -15.83 -12.10 1.50
CA ILE A 372 -16.25 -13.13 2.47
C ILE A 372 -17.38 -13.98 1.87
N LYS A 373 -18.44 -13.35 1.31
CA LYS A 373 -19.55 -14.08 0.68
C LYS A 373 -19.08 -14.92 -0.52
N ALA A 374 -18.09 -14.46 -1.29
CA ALA A 374 -17.54 -15.21 -2.42
C ALA A 374 -16.86 -16.52 -1.96
N MET A 375 -16.04 -16.46 -0.90
CA MET A 375 -15.40 -17.67 -0.36
C MET A 375 -16.40 -18.66 0.24
N ILE A 376 -17.42 -18.16 0.96
CA ILE A 376 -18.49 -19.01 1.49
C ILE A 376 -19.21 -19.74 0.35
N ARG A 377 -19.54 -19.04 -0.75
CA ARG A 377 -20.18 -19.65 -1.93
C ARG A 377 -19.32 -20.71 -2.60
N LYS A 378 -18.00 -20.59 -2.53
CA LYS A 378 -17.03 -21.58 -3.01
C LYS A 378 -16.87 -22.77 -2.06
N GLY A 379 -17.60 -22.81 -0.95
CA GLY A 379 -17.50 -23.88 0.05
C GLY A 379 -16.24 -23.84 0.91
N SER A 380 -15.48 -22.73 0.87
CA SER A 380 -14.25 -22.59 1.64
C SER A 380 -14.56 -22.44 3.13
N ASN A 381 -13.94 -23.29 3.96
CA ASN A 381 -14.09 -23.23 5.41
C ASN A 381 -12.94 -22.44 6.05
N PHE A 382 -12.82 -21.15 5.72
CA PHE A 382 -11.69 -20.30 6.15
C PHE A 382 -11.92 -19.59 7.50
N ILE A 383 -13.11 -19.71 8.10
CA ILE A 383 -13.48 -19.02 9.35
C ILE A 383 -13.19 -19.94 10.54
N VAL A 384 -12.37 -19.49 11.47
CA VAL A 384 -11.99 -20.23 12.68
C VAL A 384 -12.29 -19.44 13.95
N ARG A 385 -12.40 -20.15 15.08
CA ARG A 385 -12.52 -19.51 16.40
C ARG A 385 -11.13 -19.19 16.96
N PRO A 386 -11.00 -18.20 17.87
CA PRO A 386 -9.71 -17.84 18.47
C PRO A 386 -8.96 -19.01 19.12
N ASN A 387 -9.69 -19.94 19.74
CA ASN A 387 -9.09 -21.11 20.40
C ASN A 387 -8.44 -22.10 19.42
N ASP A 388 -8.83 -22.08 18.14
CA ASP A 388 -8.28 -22.97 17.12
C ASP A 388 -6.93 -22.48 16.58
N ILE A 389 -6.53 -21.22 16.85
CA ILE A 389 -5.22 -20.68 16.46
C ILE A 389 -4.07 -21.47 17.10
N LYS A 390 -4.27 -22.02 18.30
CA LYS A 390 -3.24 -22.84 18.97
C LYS A 390 -2.93 -24.15 18.22
N ARG A 391 -3.79 -24.54 17.28
CA ARG A 391 -3.64 -25.72 16.43
C ARG A 391 -2.92 -25.41 15.11
N LEU A 392 -2.78 -24.12 14.75
CA LEU A 392 -1.85 -23.70 13.70
C LEU A 392 -0.45 -24.07 14.10
#